data_AF-A0A1M4LA46-F1
#
_entry.id   AF-A0A1M4LA46-F1
#
_cell.length_a   1.000
_cell.length_b   1.000
_cell.length_c   1.000
_cell.angle_alpha   90.00
_cell.angle_beta   90.00
_cell.angle_gamma   90.00
#
_symmetry.space_group_name_H-M   'P 1'
#
loop_
_entity.id
_entity.type
_entity.pdbx_description
1 polymer ?
#
loop_
_entity_poly.entity_id
_entity_poly.type
_entity_poly.pdbx_seq_one_letter_code
_entity_poly.pdbx_strand_id
1 'polypeptide(L)'
;MLSFNPFDWYWLSEDGRLFSSSSKILIESDDAEYVNWIDSGNNPSRWPTDDSGVQTNRALQEVLAPYGIFFEIGSLKNALKQQVDRAAETERLKYITPGAGQAMTYQQKVDEARAFKAASNPKASDYPILSSEVGITAETIGGVADIVLAAFARWQQIGAMIESVRLGAKRDIDAAEDEAAARAIIEAVVWPSAQVQA
;
A
#
# COMPACT_ATOMS: atom_id res chain seq x y z
N MET A 1 11.04 11.85 -37.44
CA MET A 1 10.15 10.96 -36.67
C MET A 1 9.95 11.60 -35.33
N LEU A 2 8.73 12.05 -35.01
CA LEU A 2 8.43 12.48 -33.66
C LEU A 2 8.49 11.25 -32.75
N SER A 3 9.25 11.38 -31.68
CA SER A 3 9.41 10.34 -30.67
C SER A 3 8.14 10.35 -29.81
N PHE A 4 7.64 9.16 -29.48
CA PHE A 4 6.54 8.99 -28.55
C PHE A 4 6.83 9.73 -27.23
N ASN A 5 5.97 10.69 -26.86
CA ASN A 5 6.01 11.36 -25.56
C ASN A 5 4.76 10.97 -24.76
N PRO A 6 4.85 10.09 -23.75
CA PRO A 6 3.68 9.61 -23.02
C PRO A 6 2.91 10.73 -22.29
N PHE A 7 3.52 11.88 -22.04
CA PHE A 7 2.87 13.04 -21.37
C PHE A 7 2.20 14.03 -22.34
N ASP A 8 2.34 13.80 -23.65
CA ASP A 8 1.74 14.62 -24.70
C ASP A 8 1.46 13.74 -25.93
N TRP A 9 0.47 12.86 -25.75
CA TRP A 9 0.10 11.86 -26.75
C TRP A 9 -1.40 11.62 -26.77
N TYR A 10 -1.87 11.03 -27.87
CA TYR A 10 -3.27 10.76 -28.10
C TYR A 10 -3.51 9.28 -28.40
N TRP A 11 -4.60 8.73 -27.87
CA TRP A 11 -5.09 7.39 -28.14
C TRP A 11 -6.50 7.44 -28.70
N LEU A 12 -6.70 6.85 -29.88
CA LEU A 12 -7.98 6.80 -30.57
C LEU A 12 -8.52 5.37 -30.58
N SER A 13 -9.73 5.17 -30.07
CA SER A 13 -10.44 3.90 -30.14
C SER A 13 -11.21 3.76 -31.46
N GLU A 14 -11.62 2.54 -31.77
CA GLU A 14 -12.44 2.22 -32.93
C GLU A 14 -13.87 2.75 -32.82
N ASP A 15 -14.35 2.97 -31.59
CA ASP A 15 -15.64 3.61 -31.31
C ASP A 15 -15.57 5.15 -31.30
N GLY A 16 -14.41 5.73 -31.60
CA GLY A 16 -14.22 7.18 -31.77
C GLY A 16 -13.84 7.95 -30.50
N ARG A 17 -13.71 7.29 -29.35
CA ARG A 17 -13.18 7.93 -28.13
C ARG A 17 -11.71 8.31 -28.32
N LEU A 18 -11.40 9.54 -27.94
CA LEU A 18 -10.06 10.10 -28.03
C LEU A 18 -9.58 10.51 -26.65
N PHE A 19 -8.50 9.89 -26.17
CA PHE A 19 -7.87 10.25 -24.91
C PHE A 19 -6.61 11.08 -25.16
N SER A 20 -6.46 12.18 -24.43
CA SER A 20 -5.23 12.97 -24.37
C SER A 20 -4.50 12.70 -23.05
N SER A 21 -3.22 12.31 -23.10
CA SER A 21 -2.44 12.14 -21.87
C SER A 21 -1.94 13.44 -21.25
N SER A 22 -1.89 14.54 -22.01
CA SER A 22 -1.48 15.84 -21.48
C SER A 22 -2.56 16.40 -20.56
N SER A 23 -3.82 16.37 -21.00
CA SER A 23 -4.98 16.82 -20.23
C SER A 23 -5.60 15.73 -19.35
N LYS A 24 -5.24 14.46 -19.57
CA LYS A 24 -5.73 13.28 -18.84
C LYS A 24 -7.25 13.11 -18.89
N ILE A 25 -7.86 13.50 -20.00
CA ILE A 25 -9.31 13.39 -20.23
C ILE A 25 -9.61 12.82 -21.61
N LEU A 26 -10.85 12.36 -21.78
CA LEU A 26 -11.44 12.22 -23.10
C LEU A 26 -11.68 13.61 -23.68
N ILE A 27 -11.31 13.79 -24.93
CA ILE A 27 -11.52 15.02 -25.69
C ILE A 27 -12.34 14.73 -26.94
N GLU A 28 -12.96 15.77 -27.50
CA GLU A 28 -13.65 15.68 -28.77
C GLU A 28 -12.66 15.68 -29.94
N SER A 29 -13.05 15.09 -31.07
CA SER A 29 -12.19 14.97 -32.25
C SER A 29 -11.86 16.31 -32.93
N ASP A 30 -12.61 17.37 -32.63
CA ASP A 30 -12.42 18.74 -33.12
C ASP A 30 -11.68 19.65 -32.11
N ASP A 31 -11.16 19.08 -31.02
CA ASP A 31 -10.31 19.79 -30.07
C ASP A 31 -9.13 20.45 -30.77
N ALA A 32 -8.93 21.74 -30.52
CA ALA A 32 -7.95 22.55 -31.26
C ALA A 32 -6.51 22.07 -31.04
N GLU A 33 -6.16 21.57 -29.85
CA GLU A 33 -4.81 21.06 -29.58
C GLU A 33 -4.58 19.76 -30.36
N TYR A 34 -5.57 18.86 -30.35
CA TYR A 34 -5.50 17.62 -31.12
C TYR A 34 -5.42 17.88 -32.63
N VAL A 35 -6.25 18.77 -33.18
CA VAL A 35 -6.23 19.11 -34.61
C VAL A 35 -4.88 19.69 -35.01
N ASN A 36 -4.33 20.64 -34.25
CA ASN A 36 -3.00 21.18 -34.49
C ASN A 36 -1.89 20.11 -34.41
N TRP A 37 -2.03 19.16 -33.48
CA TRP A 37 -1.11 18.05 -33.33
C TRP A 37 -1.13 17.11 -34.55
N ILE A 38 -2.31 16.82 -35.11
CA ILE A 38 -2.48 16.06 -36.37
C ILE A 38 -1.92 16.85 -37.56
N ASP A 39 -2.22 18.16 -37.67
CA ASP A 39 -1.73 19.04 -38.75
C ASP A 39 -0.21 19.15 -38.75
N SER A 40 0.43 18.92 -37.60
CA SER A 40 1.89 18.81 -37.45
C SER A 40 2.46 17.46 -37.95
N GLY A 41 1.61 16.59 -38.50
CA GLY A 41 1.98 15.30 -39.09
C GLY A 41 2.03 14.14 -38.09
N ASN A 42 1.45 14.29 -36.90
CA ASN A 42 1.38 13.22 -35.91
C ASN A 42 0.20 12.28 -36.17
N ASN A 43 0.26 11.08 -35.57
CA ASN A 43 -0.82 10.10 -35.62
C ASN A 43 -1.06 9.51 -34.23
N PRO A 44 -2.32 9.45 -33.75
CA PRO A 44 -2.64 8.89 -32.46
C PRO A 44 -2.33 7.39 -32.45
N SER A 45 -1.97 6.85 -31.29
CA SER A 45 -1.90 5.41 -31.14
C SER A 45 -3.31 4.81 -31.12
N ARG A 46 -3.46 3.60 -31.65
CA ARG A 46 -4.71 2.84 -31.46
C ARG A 46 -4.91 2.58 -29.97
N TRP A 47 -6.16 2.69 -29.51
CA TRP A 47 -6.52 2.36 -28.13
C TRP A 47 -6.13 0.90 -27.82
N PRO A 48 -5.45 0.63 -26.68
CA PRO A 48 -4.98 -0.71 -26.35
C PRO A 48 -6.12 -1.70 -26.11
N THR A 49 -5.86 -2.98 -26.38
CA THR A 49 -6.82 -4.07 -26.17
C THR A 49 -6.41 -4.97 -25.02
N ASP A 50 -7.38 -5.60 -24.38
CA ASP A 50 -7.11 -6.69 -23.43
C ASP A 50 -6.80 -8.02 -24.15
N ASP A 51 -6.61 -9.09 -23.37
CA ASP A 51 -6.32 -10.45 -23.86
C ASP A 51 -7.42 -11.02 -24.78
N SER A 52 -8.65 -10.46 -24.73
CA SER A 52 -9.76 -10.85 -25.60
C SER A 52 -9.82 -10.00 -26.88
N GLY A 53 -8.86 -9.08 -27.08
CA GLY A 53 -8.83 -8.16 -28.21
C GLY A 53 -9.78 -6.97 -28.09
N VAL A 54 -10.37 -6.72 -26.90
CA VAL A 54 -11.36 -5.66 -26.69
C VAL A 54 -10.68 -4.38 -26.21
N GLN A 55 -11.01 -3.23 -26.81
CA GLN A 55 -10.49 -1.93 -26.37
C GLN A 55 -11.15 -1.48 -25.07
N THR A 56 -10.39 -1.48 -23.97
CA THR A 56 -10.91 -1.17 -22.63
C THR A 56 -10.14 -0.04 -21.97
N ASN A 57 -10.79 0.66 -21.04
CA ASN A 57 -10.13 1.67 -20.20
C ASN A 57 -9.05 1.04 -19.31
N ARG A 58 -9.23 -0.23 -18.91
CA ARG A 58 -8.21 -1.00 -18.20
C ARG A 58 -6.95 -1.20 -19.03
N ALA A 59 -7.08 -1.63 -20.28
CA ALA A 59 -5.94 -1.83 -21.18
C ALA A 59 -5.21 -0.50 -21.45
N LEU A 60 -5.93 0.61 -21.62
CA LEU A 60 -5.32 1.93 -21.70
C LEU A 60 -4.59 2.28 -20.40
N GLN A 61 -5.21 2.06 -19.24
CA GLN A 61 -4.59 2.31 -17.94
C GLN A 61 -3.31 1.49 -17.73
N GLU A 62 -3.23 0.26 -18.21
CA GLU A 62 -2.03 -0.59 -18.14
C GLU A 62 -0.85 -0.01 -18.93
N VAL A 63 -1.12 0.57 -20.11
CA VAL A 63 -0.11 1.25 -20.93
C VAL A 63 0.36 2.56 -20.29
N LEU A 64 -0.55 3.29 -19.62
CA LEU A 64 -0.28 4.59 -19.01
C LEU A 64 0.36 4.49 -17.61
N ALA A 65 0.09 3.42 -16.87
CA ALA A 65 0.52 3.25 -15.49
C ALA A 65 2.05 3.36 -15.27
N PRO A 66 2.94 2.83 -16.15
CA PRO A 66 4.38 2.99 -16.00
C PRO A 66 4.85 4.45 -16.02
N TYR A 67 4.06 5.35 -16.61
CA TYR A 67 4.35 6.78 -16.69
C TYR A 67 3.67 7.58 -15.56
N GLY A 68 2.93 6.92 -14.67
CA GLY A 68 2.18 7.57 -13.59
C GLY A 68 0.95 8.34 -14.08
N ILE A 69 0.47 8.04 -15.29
CA ILE A 69 -0.71 8.66 -15.90
C ILE A 69 -1.91 7.76 -15.62
N PHE A 70 -3.01 8.37 -15.17
CA PHE A 70 -4.23 7.67 -14.83
C PHE A 70 -5.37 8.16 -15.71
N PHE A 71 -6.03 7.22 -16.38
CA PHE A 71 -7.18 7.50 -17.23
C PHE A 71 -8.41 7.89 -16.38
N GLU A 72 -8.53 7.32 -15.17
CA GLU A 72 -9.62 7.58 -14.23
C GLU A 72 -9.05 7.87 -12.84
N ILE A 73 -9.67 8.81 -12.13
CA ILE A 73 -9.32 9.10 -10.72
C ILE A 73 -9.45 7.85 -9.84
N GLY A 74 -10.39 6.95 -10.14
CA GLY A 74 -10.54 5.68 -9.42
C GLY A 74 -9.28 4.80 -9.49
N SER A 75 -8.61 4.77 -10.65
CA SER A 75 -7.35 4.04 -10.83
C SER A 75 -6.22 4.65 -10.00
N LEU A 76 -6.13 5.99 -9.99
CA LEU A 76 -5.18 6.72 -9.14
C LEU A 76 -5.42 6.41 -7.66
N LYS A 77 -6.66 6.54 -7.17
CA LYS A 77 -7.02 6.26 -5.77
C LYS A 77 -6.62 4.84 -5.36
N ASN A 78 -6.87 3.85 -6.22
CA ASN A 78 -6.44 2.47 -5.95
C ASN A 78 -4.92 2.33 -5.85
N ALA A 79 -4.16 2.98 -6.75
CA ALA A 79 -2.70 2.99 -6.70
C ALA A 79 -2.16 3.65 -5.41
N LEU A 80 -2.75 4.78 -5.00
CA LEU A 80 -2.38 5.48 -3.76
C LEU A 80 -2.71 4.64 -2.52
N LYS A 81 -3.88 3.98 -2.47
CA LYS A 81 -4.23 3.06 -1.36
C LYS A 81 -3.25 1.90 -1.23
N GLN A 82 -2.79 1.33 -2.35
CA GLN A 82 -1.74 0.30 -2.32
C GLN A 82 -0.40 0.87 -1.85
N GLN A 83 -0.08 2.13 -2.16
CA GLN A 83 1.10 2.80 -1.63
C GLN A 83 1.01 2.95 -0.11
N VAL A 84 -0.16 3.34 0.43
CA VAL A 84 -0.40 3.39 1.88
C VAL A 84 -0.21 2.01 2.52
N ASP A 85 -0.74 0.95 1.90
CA ASP A 85 -0.59 -0.42 2.42
C ASP A 85 0.90 -0.85 2.46
N ARG A 86 1.68 -0.54 1.42
CA ARG A 86 3.14 -0.81 1.39
C ARG A 86 3.91 0.03 2.41
N ALA A 87 3.55 1.30 2.58
CA ALA A 87 4.18 2.19 3.55
C ALA A 87 3.89 1.75 4.98
N ALA A 88 2.65 1.37 5.28
CA ALA A 88 2.26 0.80 6.58
C ALA A 88 3.07 -0.46 6.90
N GLU A 89 3.24 -1.36 5.92
CA GLU A 89 4.04 -2.56 6.12
C GLU A 89 5.52 -2.24 6.35
N THR A 90 6.08 -1.33 5.56
CA THR A 90 7.45 -0.82 5.78
C THR A 90 7.62 -0.29 7.21
N GLU A 91 6.60 0.39 7.74
CA GLU A 91 6.62 0.88 9.11
C GLU A 91 6.56 -0.24 10.15
N ARG A 92 5.68 -1.24 9.96
CA ARG A 92 5.61 -2.41 10.85
C ARG A 92 6.94 -3.13 10.95
N LEU A 93 7.64 -3.29 9.82
CA LEU A 93 8.92 -4.00 9.76
C LEU A 93 10.08 -3.31 10.51
N LYS A 94 9.90 -2.08 11.01
CA LYS A 94 10.85 -1.47 11.96
C LYS A 94 10.76 -2.06 13.37
N TYR A 95 9.63 -2.70 13.71
CA TYR A 95 9.34 -3.20 15.06
C TYR A 95 9.25 -4.73 15.13
N ILE A 96 9.04 -5.40 13.99
CA ILE A 96 8.90 -6.86 13.90
C ILE A 96 9.74 -7.45 12.77
N THR A 97 10.06 -8.73 12.91
CA THR A 97 10.73 -9.51 11.85
C THR A 97 9.69 -10.10 10.90
N PRO A 98 9.86 -9.98 9.57
CA PRO A 98 8.92 -10.56 8.61
C PRO A 98 8.97 -12.09 8.59
N GLY A 99 7.85 -12.72 8.21
CA GLY A 99 7.78 -14.17 7.93
C GLY A 99 6.64 -14.86 8.67
N ALA A 100 5.88 -15.70 7.97
CA ALA A 100 4.72 -16.39 8.55
C ALA A 100 5.11 -17.34 9.70
N GLY A 101 6.20 -18.11 9.53
CA GLY A 101 6.69 -18.99 10.59
C GLY A 101 7.14 -18.21 11.83
N GLN A 102 7.83 -17.09 11.64
CA GLN A 102 8.26 -16.21 12.73
C GLN A 102 7.05 -15.60 13.47
N ALA A 103 6.02 -15.16 12.74
CA ALA A 103 4.79 -14.65 13.32
C ALA A 103 4.05 -15.70 14.16
N MET A 104 3.98 -16.95 13.67
CA MET A 104 3.42 -18.07 14.43
C MET A 104 4.19 -18.33 15.73
N THR A 105 5.53 -18.30 15.68
CA THR A 105 6.38 -18.44 16.86
C THR A 105 6.14 -17.32 17.87
N TYR A 106 6.06 -16.06 17.45
CA TYR A 106 5.76 -14.95 18.35
C TYR A 106 4.38 -15.05 18.98
N GLN A 107 3.36 -15.43 18.20
CA GLN A 107 2.01 -15.61 18.72
C GLN A 107 1.97 -16.71 19.80
N GLN A 108 2.59 -17.86 19.53
CA GLN A 108 2.68 -18.96 20.50
C GLN A 108 3.42 -18.53 21.78
N LYS A 109 4.50 -17.74 21.69
CA LYS A 109 5.20 -17.20 22.87
C LYS A 109 4.27 -16.37 23.74
N VAL A 110 3.46 -15.49 23.14
CA VAL A 110 2.52 -14.64 23.87
C VAL A 110 1.44 -15.47 24.55
N ASP A 111 0.93 -16.49 23.87
CA ASP A 111 -0.10 -17.38 24.41
C ASP A 111 0.44 -18.20 25.60
N GLU A 112 1.64 -18.77 25.48
CA GLU A 112 2.32 -19.44 26.59
C GLU A 112 2.62 -18.47 27.75
N ALA A 113 3.05 -17.24 27.46
CA ALA A 113 3.40 -16.28 28.52
C ALA A 113 2.16 -15.85 29.32
N ARG A 114 1.03 -15.63 28.65
CA ARG A 114 -0.25 -15.37 29.31
C ARG A 114 -0.70 -16.56 30.16
N ALA A 115 -0.65 -17.76 29.60
CA ALA A 115 -1.05 -18.97 30.30
C ALA A 115 -0.15 -19.26 31.51
N PHE A 116 1.17 -19.05 31.39
CA PHE A 116 2.13 -19.17 32.50
C PHE A 116 1.80 -18.20 33.63
N LYS A 117 1.53 -16.92 33.30
CA LYS A 117 1.22 -15.89 34.30
C LYS A 117 -0.14 -16.08 34.97
N ALA A 118 -1.08 -16.75 34.31
CA ALA A 118 -2.41 -17.03 34.86
C ALA A 118 -2.47 -18.30 35.73
N ALA A 119 -1.50 -19.21 35.60
CA ALA A 119 -1.50 -20.48 36.31
C ALA A 119 -1.05 -20.35 37.78
N SER A 120 -1.73 -21.04 38.70
CA SER A 120 -1.39 -21.01 40.13
C SER A 120 -0.14 -21.82 40.49
N ASN A 121 0.20 -22.84 39.69
CA ASN A 121 1.39 -23.68 39.87
C ASN A 121 1.92 -24.15 38.50
N PRO A 122 2.46 -23.22 37.69
CA PRO A 122 2.89 -23.53 36.33
C PRO A 122 4.05 -24.53 36.32
N LYS A 123 3.99 -25.52 35.42
CA LYS A 123 5.10 -26.44 35.15
C LYS A 123 5.77 -26.07 33.84
N ALA A 124 7.10 -25.98 33.82
CA ALA A 124 7.85 -25.61 32.63
C ALA A 124 7.54 -26.49 31.40
N SER A 125 7.26 -27.79 31.61
CA SER A 125 6.87 -28.73 30.55
C SER A 125 5.63 -28.30 29.75
N ASP A 126 4.77 -27.47 30.34
CA ASP A 126 3.52 -27.02 29.74
C ASP A 126 3.73 -25.79 28.83
N TYR A 127 4.96 -25.23 28.82
CA TYR A 127 5.34 -24.01 28.08
C TYR A 127 6.69 -24.23 27.37
N PRO A 128 6.73 -25.15 26.38
CA PRO A 128 7.97 -25.58 25.75
C PRO A 128 8.68 -24.46 24.98
N ILE A 129 7.95 -23.52 24.38
CA ILE A 129 8.56 -22.41 23.64
C ILE A 129 9.22 -21.43 24.61
N LEU A 130 8.54 -21.04 25.69
CA LEU A 130 9.17 -20.16 26.69
C LEU A 130 10.34 -20.83 27.41
N SER A 131 10.20 -22.11 27.75
CA SER A 131 11.26 -22.86 28.42
C SER A 131 12.54 -22.93 27.59
N SER A 132 12.42 -22.94 26.26
CA SER A 132 13.57 -22.97 25.35
C SER A 132 14.44 -21.70 25.37
N GLU A 133 13.93 -20.60 25.95
CA GLU A 133 14.64 -19.32 26.04
C GLU A 133 15.23 -19.03 27.42
N VAL A 134 15.05 -19.93 28.38
CA VAL A 134 15.64 -19.79 29.71
C VAL A 134 17.16 -19.84 29.60
N GLY A 135 17.83 -18.86 30.20
CA GLY A 135 19.28 -18.64 30.08
C GLY A 135 19.73 -17.92 28.81
N ILE A 136 18.81 -17.61 27.89
CA ILE A 136 19.07 -16.83 26.67
C ILE A 136 18.42 -15.45 26.78
N THR A 137 17.10 -15.42 27.01
CA THR A 137 16.33 -14.19 27.11
C THR A 137 16.23 -13.71 28.56
N ALA A 138 16.10 -14.63 29.51
CA ALA A 138 16.14 -14.37 30.95
C ALA A 138 16.48 -15.64 31.75
N GLU A 139 16.92 -15.48 32.99
CA GLU A 139 17.32 -16.59 33.88
C GLU A 139 16.18 -17.52 34.30
N THR A 140 14.93 -17.06 34.21
CA THR A 140 13.76 -17.85 34.62
C THR A 140 12.66 -17.74 33.57
N ILE A 141 11.84 -18.79 33.45
CA ILE A 141 10.67 -18.79 32.57
C ILE A 141 9.70 -17.62 32.89
N GLY A 142 9.59 -17.24 34.16
CA GLY A 142 8.80 -16.08 34.58
C GLY A 142 9.36 -14.77 34.02
N GLY A 143 10.69 -14.61 34.02
CA GLY A 143 11.37 -13.47 33.39
C GLY A 143 11.24 -13.46 31.87
N VAL A 144 11.33 -14.63 31.22
CA VAL A 144 11.07 -14.74 29.77
C VAL A 144 9.63 -14.31 29.46
N ALA A 145 8.65 -14.81 30.23
CA ALA A 145 7.24 -14.42 30.07
C ALA A 145 7.03 -12.91 30.22
N ASP A 146 7.66 -12.27 31.21
CA ASP A 146 7.58 -10.81 31.41
C ASP A 146 8.13 -10.04 30.20
N ILE A 147 9.30 -10.44 29.68
CA ILE A 147 9.92 -9.80 28.51
C ILE A 147 9.04 -9.95 27.27
N VAL A 148 8.50 -11.15 27.03
CA VAL A 148 7.60 -11.44 25.90
C VAL A 148 6.34 -10.56 25.98
N LEU A 149 5.69 -10.50 27.14
CA LEU A 149 4.45 -9.72 27.31
C LEU A 149 4.73 -8.21 27.19
N ALA A 150 5.85 -7.73 27.71
CA ALA A 150 6.25 -6.33 27.57
C ALA A 150 6.54 -5.97 26.10
N ALA A 151 7.21 -6.85 25.35
CA ALA A 151 7.43 -6.66 23.92
C ALA A 151 6.10 -6.64 23.14
N PHE A 152 5.20 -7.58 23.45
CA PHE A 152 3.87 -7.65 22.83
C PHE A 152 3.02 -6.40 23.11
N ALA A 153 3.03 -5.89 24.34
CA ALA A 153 2.30 -4.66 24.69
C ALA A 153 2.77 -3.45 23.88
N ARG A 154 4.10 -3.27 23.73
CA ARG A 154 4.67 -2.21 22.88
C ARG A 154 4.27 -2.38 21.42
N TRP A 155 4.32 -3.61 20.91
CA TRP A 155 3.87 -3.91 19.55
C TRP A 155 2.39 -3.57 19.33
N GLN A 156 1.50 -3.92 20.28
CA GLN A 156 0.07 -3.60 20.14
C GLN A 156 -0.18 -2.10 20.06
N GLN A 157 0.52 -1.30 20.87
CA GLN A 157 0.39 0.16 20.85
C GLN A 157 0.80 0.73 19.50
N ILE A 158 2.02 0.45 19.03
CA ILE A 158 2.51 1.01 17.78
C ILE A 158 1.76 0.45 16.56
N GLY A 159 1.42 -0.85 16.58
CA GLY A 159 0.65 -1.50 15.52
C GLY A 159 -0.75 -0.91 15.35
N ALA A 160 -1.43 -0.59 16.45
CA ALA A 160 -2.73 0.08 16.40
C ALA A 160 -2.63 1.51 15.85
N MET A 161 -1.59 2.26 16.21
CA MET A 161 -1.36 3.61 15.68
C MET A 161 -1.07 3.58 14.16
N ILE A 162 -0.22 2.65 13.71
CA ILE A 162 0.05 2.43 12.28
C ILE A 162 -1.25 2.08 11.55
N GLU A 163 -2.05 1.17 12.09
CA GLU A 163 -3.31 0.76 11.46
C GLU A 163 -4.33 1.89 11.37
N SER A 164 -4.41 2.74 12.40
CA SER A 164 -5.25 3.94 12.38
C SER A 164 -4.86 4.90 11.26
N VAL A 165 -3.56 5.19 11.10
CA VAL A 165 -3.05 6.03 10.01
C VAL A 165 -3.35 5.40 8.64
N ARG A 166 -3.11 4.09 8.50
CA ARG A 166 -3.36 3.35 7.25
C ARG A 166 -4.82 3.44 6.83
N LEU A 167 -5.75 3.14 7.73
CA LEU A 167 -7.18 3.15 7.43
C LEU A 167 -7.71 4.57 7.24
N GLY A 168 -7.23 5.55 8.03
CA GLY A 168 -7.58 6.96 7.89
C GLY A 168 -7.19 7.52 6.53
N ALA A 169 -5.93 7.32 6.11
CA ALA A 169 -5.45 7.78 4.81
C ALA A 169 -6.24 7.15 3.65
N LYS A 170 -6.59 5.85 3.74
CA LYS A 170 -7.39 5.18 2.70
C LYS A 170 -8.82 5.73 2.61
N ARG A 171 -9.46 6.00 3.75
CA ARG A 171 -10.77 6.68 3.81
C ARG A 171 -10.69 8.05 3.13
N ASP A 172 -9.66 8.83 3.44
CA ASP A 172 -9.53 10.19 2.91
C ASP A 172 -9.24 10.16 1.40
N ILE A 173 -8.44 9.20 0.92
CA ILE A 173 -8.19 9.00 -0.52
C ILE A 173 -9.50 8.66 -1.24
N ASP A 174 -10.34 7.80 -0.64
CA ASP A 174 -11.65 7.48 -1.22
C ASP A 174 -12.55 8.70 -1.31
N ALA A 175 -12.47 9.63 -0.34
CA ALA A 175 -13.24 10.87 -0.30
C ALA A 175 -12.70 12.00 -1.21
N ALA A 176 -11.45 11.94 -1.67
CA ALA A 176 -10.84 13.00 -2.48
C ALA A 176 -11.59 13.23 -3.81
N GLU A 177 -11.89 14.49 -4.16
CA GLU A 177 -12.68 14.81 -5.36
C GLU A 177 -11.82 14.87 -6.63
N ASP A 178 -10.52 15.13 -6.49
CA ASP A 178 -9.58 15.29 -7.60
C ASP A 178 -8.22 14.62 -7.34
N GLU A 179 -7.38 14.58 -8.39
CA GLU A 179 -6.03 14.00 -8.33
C GLU A 179 -5.10 14.72 -7.33
N ALA A 180 -5.18 16.05 -7.25
CA ALA A 180 -4.30 16.84 -6.39
C ALA A 180 -4.61 16.57 -4.91
N ALA A 181 -5.89 16.59 -4.53
CA ALA A 181 -6.36 16.26 -3.19
C ALA A 181 -5.97 14.82 -2.80
N ALA A 182 -6.16 13.85 -3.71
CA ALA A 182 -5.80 12.46 -3.46
C ALA A 182 -4.30 12.28 -3.18
N ARG A 183 -3.43 12.96 -3.94
CA ARG A 183 -1.97 12.91 -3.75
C ARG A 183 -1.51 13.63 -2.49
N ALA A 184 -2.11 14.79 -2.17
CA ALA A 184 -1.78 15.54 -0.96
C ALA A 184 -1.99 14.72 0.33
N ILE A 185 -2.96 13.80 0.33
CA ILE A 185 -3.17 12.90 1.49
C ILE A 185 -1.95 12.01 1.73
N ILE A 186 -1.31 11.49 0.69
CA ILE A 186 -0.08 10.69 0.83
C ILE A 186 1.06 11.51 1.41
N GLU A 187 1.25 12.73 0.90
CA GLU A 187 2.30 13.64 1.36
C GLU A 187 2.11 14.05 2.82
N ALA A 188 0.86 14.13 3.28
CA ALA A 188 0.50 14.46 4.65
C ALA A 188 0.59 13.27 5.63
N VAL A 189 0.81 12.04 5.15
CA VAL A 189 0.92 10.87 6.05
C VAL A 189 2.14 11.01 6.96
N VAL A 190 1.88 11.05 8.27
CA VAL A 190 2.89 10.97 9.31
C VAL A 190 2.74 9.65 10.04
N TRP A 191 3.75 8.78 9.94
CA TRP A 191 3.77 7.52 10.66
C TRP A 191 4.19 7.71 12.12
N PRO A 192 3.60 6.96 13.06
CA PRO A 192 3.97 7.03 14.46
C PRO A 192 5.39 6.49 14.68
N SER A 193 6.13 7.08 15.62
CA SER A 193 7.40 6.53 16.09
C SER A 193 7.33 6.17 17.57
N ALA A 194 8.05 5.13 17.97
CA ALA A 194 8.07 4.65 19.36
C ALA A 194 8.62 5.68 20.38
N GLN A 195 9.17 6.81 19.95
CA GLN A 195 9.74 7.86 20.80
C GLN A 195 8.73 8.96 21.20
N VAL A 196 7.54 9.01 20.61
CA VAL A 196 6.56 10.09 20.83
C VAL A 196 5.73 9.90 22.12
N GLN A 197 6.05 8.91 22.95
CA GLN A 197 5.40 8.68 24.24
C GLN A 197 6.44 8.58 25.35
N ALA A 198 6.89 9.75 25.81
CA ALA A 198 7.55 9.97 27.09
C ALA A 198 6.71 10.97 27.90
#